data_AF-U3GD86-F1
#
_entry.id   AF-U3GD86-F1
#
_cell.length_a   1.000
_cell.length_b   1.000
_cell.length_c   1.000
_cell.angle_alpha   90.00
_cell.angle_beta   90.00
_cell.angle_gamma   90.00
#
_symmetry.space_group_name_H-M   'P 1'
#
loop_
_entity.id
_entity.type
_entity.pdbx_description
1 polymer ?
#
loop_
_entity_poly.entity_id
_entity_poly.type
_entity_poly.pdbx_seq_one_letter_code
_entity_poly.pdbx_strand_id
1 'polypeptide(L)'
;MTDLSVKYFTSGMTGAPQIANNWGDLVTMLDACLINGFALKAIDTLTFADGIATATISSGHAYRPFQVVEIAGAEQTEYNGQFRVLTATMTTFTYAVTGTPVSPATTATSLSAKVAPLGWEKPFSSTHKAAYRSKNPQSPQNILLIDNSLKTPNYTTGWAKWANVGIVEDLSDIDTIVGAQAPYDPNNPTQNWKQVTASQWGWYKWFHARGPQYESNGDSGGGGRNWVLIGDDRLFFLFCTNAAGYGWYGRNSYCFGDLISFKPGDNYATVLAADDNYSGMSNYWSYPGQFSGYGLVSSLDFTGKVLLRNHTQLGNPVRFGLTSLNTNNGQQICGRGPTPFPNGADYSLWLLPTYVRQEDGHMRGILPGMLWMPQDRPYSDQTIVDNVVGQEGRRFLLVRTQYSSETEGAQIAFDITGPWR
;
A
#
# COMPACT_ATOMS: atom_id res chain seq x y z
N MET A 1 -23.95 -6.71 6.76
CA MET A 1 -23.48 -5.31 6.62
C MET A 1 -22.32 -5.33 5.65
N THR A 2 -22.27 -4.40 4.69
CA THR A 2 -21.18 -4.34 3.71
C THR A 2 -19.87 -3.98 4.42
N ASP A 3 -18.78 -4.73 4.21
CA ASP A 3 -17.47 -4.39 4.78
C ASP A 3 -16.95 -3.08 4.17
N LEU A 4 -16.43 -2.17 5.00
CA LEU A 4 -15.87 -0.88 4.58
C LEU A 4 -14.39 -0.72 4.97
N SER A 5 -13.80 -1.76 5.57
CA SER A 5 -12.43 -1.72 6.07
C SER A 5 -11.43 -1.63 4.91
N VAL A 6 -11.61 -2.46 3.88
CA VAL A 6 -10.73 -2.49 2.71
C VAL A 6 -11.02 -1.33 1.76
N LYS A 7 -9.96 -0.62 1.38
CA LYS A 7 -10.02 0.48 0.41
C LYS A 7 -8.82 0.42 -0.53
N TYR A 8 -9.02 0.93 -1.75
CA TYR A 8 -7.93 1.13 -2.70
C TYR A 8 -7.95 2.56 -3.25
N PHE A 9 -6.78 3.06 -3.56
CA PHE A 9 -6.53 4.41 -4.04
C PHE A 9 -5.55 4.35 -5.21
N THR A 10 -5.72 5.24 -6.19
CA THR A 10 -4.84 5.30 -7.36
C THR A 10 -4.52 6.74 -7.68
N SER A 11 -3.33 6.99 -8.25
CA SER A 11 -2.93 8.31 -8.74
C SER A 11 -3.88 8.87 -9.81
N GLY A 12 -4.66 8.01 -10.47
CA GLY A 12 -5.66 8.39 -11.47
C GLY A 12 -7.02 8.81 -10.88
N MET A 13 -7.19 8.81 -9.56
CA MET A 13 -8.38 9.38 -8.92
C MET A 13 -8.26 10.90 -8.83
N THR A 14 -9.35 11.61 -9.14
CA THR A 14 -9.36 13.08 -9.03
C THR A 14 -9.11 13.51 -7.59
N GLY A 15 -8.24 14.51 -7.40
CA GLY A 15 -7.86 14.99 -6.07
C GLY A 15 -6.93 14.04 -5.31
N ALA A 16 -6.47 12.95 -5.93
CA ALA A 16 -5.45 12.09 -5.36
C ALA A 16 -4.11 12.85 -5.23
N PRO A 17 -3.39 12.66 -4.12
CA PRO A 17 -2.11 13.30 -3.88
C PRO A 17 -1.10 12.96 -4.98
N GLN A 18 -0.31 13.95 -5.38
CA GLN A 18 0.75 13.77 -6.35
C GLN A 18 2.01 13.27 -5.65
N ILE A 19 2.66 12.28 -6.26
CA ILE A 19 4.05 11.94 -5.97
C ILE A 19 4.86 12.40 -7.16
N ALA A 20 5.92 13.19 -6.95
CA ALA A 20 6.79 13.67 -8.00
C ALA A 20 8.26 13.59 -7.54
N ASN A 21 9.08 14.55 -7.98
CA ASN A 21 10.50 14.64 -7.66
C ASN A 21 10.78 15.58 -6.48
N ASN A 22 9.90 15.61 -5.47
CA ASN A 22 10.07 16.45 -4.27
C ASN A 22 10.22 15.60 -3.01
N TRP A 23 10.96 16.13 -2.04
CA TRP A 23 11.03 15.55 -0.70
C TRP A 23 9.68 15.70 0.00
N GLY A 24 9.28 14.69 0.77
CA GLY A 24 8.01 14.68 1.49
C GLY A 24 6.79 14.22 0.70
N ASP A 25 6.85 14.14 -0.63
CA ASP A 25 5.73 13.71 -1.48
C ASP A 25 5.15 12.35 -1.04
N LEU A 26 6.02 11.42 -0.60
CA LEU A 26 5.59 10.11 -0.13
C LEU A 26 4.79 10.20 1.18
N VAL A 27 5.24 11.05 2.12
CA VAL A 27 4.55 11.29 3.40
C VAL A 27 3.21 11.99 3.15
N THR A 28 3.16 12.98 2.26
CA THR A 28 1.91 13.65 1.89
C THR A 28 0.90 12.68 1.27
N MET A 29 1.36 11.77 0.40
CA MET A 29 0.49 10.75 -0.18
C MET A 29 -0.04 9.77 0.88
N LEU A 30 0.82 9.30 1.79
CA LEU A 30 0.43 8.39 2.86
C LEU A 30 -0.52 9.07 3.86
N ASP A 31 -0.30 10.34 4.22
CA ASP A 31 -1.22 11.09 5.08
C ASP A 31 -2.63 11.15 4.49
N ALA A 32 -2.75 11.40 3.18
CA ALA A 32 -4.03 11.43 2.49
C ALA A 32 -4.72 10.06 2.46
N CYS A 33 -3.98 8.98 2.22
CA CYS A 33 -4.56 7.63 2.11
C CYS A 33 -4.84 6.97 3.47
N LEU A 34 -3.97 7.19 4.46
CA LEU A 34 -3.99 6.48 5.73
C LEU A 34 -4.81 7.22 6.80
N ILE A 35 -4.84 8.56 6.77
CA ILE A 35 -5.34 9.37 7.90
C ILE A 35 -6.44 10.35 7.50
N ASN A 36 -6.19 11.18 6.49
CA ASN A 36 -7.01 12.38 6.26
C ASN A 36 -8.17 12.14 5.30
N GLY A 37 -7.99 11.23 4.34
CA GLY A 37 -8.80 11.18 3.13
C GLY A 37 -8.39 12.28 2.14
N PHE A 38 -9.04 12.31 0.98
CA PHE A 38 -8.78 13.33 -0.04
C PHE A 38 -10.02 13.60 -0.91
N ALA A 39 -9.90 14.53 -1.85
CA ALA A 39 -10.98 14.97 -2.74
C ALA A 39 -12.23 15.49 -2.02
N LEU A 40 -12.07 16.22 -0.91
CA LEU A 40 -13.17 16.84 -0.16
C LEU A 40 -14.04 17.73 -1.07
N LYS A 41 -15.36 17.55 -0.96
CA LYS A 41 -16.38 18.32 -1.67
C LYS A 41 -17.52 18.69 -0.73
N ALA A 42 -18.05 19.91 -0.89
CA ALA A 42 -19.30 20.30 -0.28
C ALA A 42 -20.48 19.61 -1.01
N ILE A 43 -21.46 19.14 -0.27
CA ILE A 43 -22.71 18.59 -0.79
C ILE A 43 -23.76 19.70 -0.73
N ASP A 44 -24.42 19.97 -1.85
CA ASP A 44 -25.47 20.98 -1.93
C ASP A 44 -26.77 20.48 -1.29
N THR A 45 -27.15 19.24 -1.61
CA THR A 45 -28.35 18.60 -1.05
C THR A 45 -28.10 17.12 -0.84
N LEU A 46 -28.72 16.57 0.20
CA LEU A 46 -28.71 15.16 0.51
C LEU A 46 -30.14 14.72 0.76
N THR A 47 -30.67 13.87 -0.13
CA THR A 47 -32.06 13.41 -0.08
C THR A 47 -32.10 11.92 0.15
N PHE A 48 -33.20 11.41 0.70
CA PHE A 48 -33.41 10.00 0.99
C PHE A 48 -34.72 9.50 0.38
N ALA A 49 -34.65 8.32 -0.25
CA ALA A 49 -35.81 7.54 -0.69
C ALA A 49 -35.44 6.04 -0.69
N ASP A 50 -36.35 5.18 -0.22
CA ASP A 50 -36.26 3.72 -0.30
C ASP A 50 -34.91 3.11 0.19
N GLY A 51 -34.37 3.65 1.29
CA GLY A 51 -33.10 3.16 1.85
C GLY A 51 -31.85 3.71 1.16
N ILE A 52 -31.99 4.64 0.22
CA ILE A 52 -30.90 5.21 -0.57
C ILE A 52 -30.83 6.72 -0.34
N ALA A 53 -29.66 7.19 0.07
CA ALA A 53 -29.33 8.60 0.05
C ALA A 53 -28.75 9.00 -1.32
N THR A 54 -29.17 10.15 -1.83
CA THR A 54 -28.65 10.78 -3.04
C THR A 54 -28.01 12.12 -2.66
N ALA A 55 -26.69 12.20 -2.79
CA ALA A 55 -25.93 13.42 -2.60
C ALA A 55 -25.79 14.15 -3.94
N THR A 56 -26.08 15.46 -3.95
CA THR A 56 -25.91 16.33 -5.12
C THR A 56 -24.78 17.32 -4.88
N ILE A 57 -23.85 17.40 -5.83
CA ILE A 57 -22.72 18.33 -5.87
C ILE A 57 -22.68 18.97 -7.26
N SER A 58 -23.34 20.11 -7.41
CA SER A 58 -23.50 20.87 -8.64
C SER A 58 -22.17 21.36 -9.21
N SER A 59 -21.19 21.61 -8.33
CA SER A 59 -19.81 21.92 -8.71
C SER A 59 -19.02 20.72 -9.27
N GLY A 60 -19.62 19.54 -9.26
CA GLY A 60 -19.06 18.30 -9.76
C GLY A 60 -18.18 17.55 -8.77
N HIS A 61 -18.16 16.23 -8.92
CA HIS A 61 -17.29 15.30 -8.20
C HIS A 61 -16.80 14.18 -9.14
N ALA A 62 -15.89 13.36 -8.63
CA ALA A 62 -15.36 12.20 -9.36
C ALA A 62 -15.28 10.94 -8.49
N TYR A 63 -16.12 10.86 -7.45
CA TYR A 63 -16.33 9.62 -6.71
C TYR A 63 -16.81 8.51 -7.64
N ARG A 64 -16.34 7.30 -7.41
CA ARG A 64 -16.60 6.14 -8.29
C ARG A 64 -17.43 5.10 -7.57
N PRO A 65 -18.24 4.30 -8.29
CA PRO A 65 -18.88 3.11 -7.71
C PRO A 65 -17.84 2.24 -6.97
N PHE A 66 -18.26 1.69 -5.84
CA PHE A 66 -17.47 0.87 -4.91
C PHE A 66 -16.37 1.58 -4.12
N GLN A 67 -16.07 2.84 -4.41
CA GLN A 67 -15.23 3.65 -3.54
C GLN A 67 -15.93 3.86 -2.19
N VAL A 68 -15.16 3.89 -1.10
CA VAL A 68 -15.67 4.27 0.21
C VAL A 68 -15.47 5.77 0.41
N VAL A 69 -16.56 6.48 0.69
CA VAL A 69 -16.56 7.91 1.00
C VAL A 69 -16.97 8.14 2.44
N GLU A 70 -16.46 9.20 3.05
CA GLU A 70 -16.87 9.68 4.36
C GLU A 70 -17.79 10.88 4.19
N ILE A 71 -18.98 10.80 4.77
CA ILE A 71 -20.01 11.85 4.77
C ILE A 71 -20.05 12.48 6.17
N ALA A 72 -20.11 13.80 6.22
CA ALA A 72 -20.17 14.54 7.47
C ALA A 72 -21.03 15.79 7.35
N GLY A 73 -21.55 16.24 8.50
CA GLY A 73 -22.21 17.53 8.67
C GLY A 73 -23.73 17.47 8.68
N ALA A 74 -24.37 16.32 8.51
CA ALA A 74 -25.83 16.20 8.63
C ALA A 74 -26.25 16.20 10.11
N GLU A 75 -27.36 16.84 10.46
CA GLU A 75 -27.98 16.71 11.79
C GLU A 75 -28.53 15.30 12.01
N GLN A 76 -29.02 14.65 10.96
CA GLN A 76 -29.48 13.26 11.01
C GLN A 76 -28.25 12.34 10.93
N THR A 77 -27.96 11.66 12.05
CA THR A 77 -26.76 10.84 12.20
C THR A 77 -26.65 9.70 11.18
N GLU A 78 -27.77 9.23 10.65
CA GLU A 78 -27.88 8.15 9.66
C GLU A 78 -27.20 8.47 8.33
N TYR A 79 -27.07 9.77 8.00
CA TYR A 79 -26.35 10.20 6.81
C TYR A 79 -24.84 10.28 6.99
N ASN A 80 -24.35 10.35 8.23
CA ASN A 80 -22.94 10.58 8.54
C ASN A 80 -22.17 9.26 8.69
N GLY A 81 -20.87 9.30 8.41
CA GLY A 81 -19.97 8.15 8.51
C GLY A 81 -19.43 7.69 7.16
N GLN A 82 -18.91 6.47 7.12
CA GLN A 82 -18.35 5.90 5.90
C GLN A 82 -19.40 5.06 5.16
N PHE A 83 -19.46 5.23 3.84
CA PHE A 83 -20.38 4.50 3.00
C PHE A 83 -19.72 4.12 1.68
N ARG A 84 -20.13 2.98 1.13
CA ARG A 84 -19.73 2.57 -0.21
C ARG A 84 -20.63 3.22 -1.24
N VAL A 85 -20.04 3.92 -2.21
CA VAL A 85 -20.75 4.50 -3.34
C VAL A 85 -21.38 3.39 -4.18
N LEU A 86 -22.70 3.49 -4.43
CA LEU A 86 -23.45 2.53 -5.22
C LEU A 86 -23.48 2.94 -6.69
N THR A 87 -23.87 4.19 -6.96
CA THR A 87 -23.88 4.78 -8.30
C THR A 87 -23.31 6.20 -8.25
N ALA A 88 -22.78 6.67 -9.37
CA ALA A 88 -22.24 8.01 -9.50
C ALA A 88 -22.44 8.55 -10.92
N THR A 89 -22.77 9.84 -11.01
CA THR A 89 -22.70 10.67 -12.20
C THR A 89 -21.60 11.72 -11.99
N MET A 90 -21.54 12.77 -12.82
CA MET A 90 -20.62 13.90 -12.59
C MET A 90 -21.04 14.79 -11.40
N THR A 91 -22.33 14.83 -11.07
CA THR A 91 -22.89 15.76 -10.08
C THR A 91 -23.69 15.09 -8.97
N THR A 92 -23.93 13.78 -9.06
CA THR A 92 -24.64 13.04 -8.03
C THR A 92 -23.99 11.70 -7.73
N PHE A 93 -24.07 11.25 -6.47
CA PHE A 93 -23.76 9.88 -6.11
C PHE A 93 -24.73 9.35 -5.07
N THR A 94 -24.86 8.02 -4.99
CA THR A 94 -25.79 7.37 -4.07
C THR A 94 -25.09 6.41 -3.11
N TYR A 95 -25.67 6.24 -1.93
CA TYR A 95 -25.22 5.27 -0.94
C TYR A 95 -26.38 4.77 -0.08
N ALA A 96 -26.23 3.59 0.50
CA ALA A 96 -27.25 2.99 1.35
C ALA A 96 -27.29 3.68 2.72
N VAL A 97 -28.49 4.02 3.19
CA VAL A 97 -28.74 4.57 4.52
C VAL A 97 -29.82 3.74 5.20
N THR A 98 -29.59 3.36 6.45
CA THR A 98 -30.57 2.63 7.26
C THR A 98 -31.51 3.60 7.98
N GLY A 99 -32.75 3.18 8.20
CA GLY A 99 -33.75 4.00 8.90
C GLY A 99 -34.57 4.87 7.95
N THR A 100 -35.23 5.88 8.51
CA THR A 100 -36.09 6.83 7.76
C THR A 100 -35.75 8.27 8.18
N PRO A 101 -34.52 8.75 7.91
CA PRO A 101 -34.11 10.09 8.29
C PRO A 101 -34.94 11.14 7.55
N VAL A 102 -35.01 12.34 8.12
CA VAL A 102 -35.61 13.50 7.46
C VAL A 102 -34.92 13.77 6.12
N SER A 103 -35.72 14.15 5.10
CA SER A 103 -35.27 14.39 3.73
C SER A 103 -35.87 15.71 3.22
N PRO A 104 -35.06 16.65 2.68
CA PRO A 104 -33.59 16.62 2.63
C PRO A 104 -32.94 16.68 4.03
N ALA A 105 -31.69 16.23 4.13
CA ALA A 105 -30.89 16.36 5.34
C ALA A 105 -30.72 17.83 5.73
N THR A 106 -30.75 18.12 7.03
CA THR A 106 -30.45 19.45 7.58
C THR A 106 -29.01 19.51 8.08
N THR A 107 -28.43 20.71 8.18
CA THR A 107 -27.07 20.93 8.71
C THR A 107 -26.98 22.29 9.41
N ALA A 108 -26.29 22.36 10.55
CA ALA A 108 -25.89 23.62 11.18
C ALA A 108 -24.59 24.22 10.59
N THR A 109 -23.85 23.45 9.78
CA THR A 109 -22.57 23.87 9.20
C THR A 109 -22.59 23.69 7.68
N SER A 110 -22.02 22.60 7.19
CA SER A 110 -22.00 22.23 5.78
C SER A 110 -22.01 20.71 5.65
N LEU A 111 -22.80 20.20 4.71
CA LEU A 111 -22.69 18.81 4.28
C LEU A 111 -21.43 18.63 3.43
N SER A 112 -20.70 17.54 3.66
CA SER A 112 -19.48 17.25 2.91
C SER A 112 -19.29 15.76 2.64
N ALA A 113 -18.58 15.47 1.56
CA ALA A 113 -18.07 14.15 1.23
C ALA A 113 -16.57 14.23 0.96
N LYS A 114 -15.83 13.18 1.30
CA LYS A 114 -14.43 12.96 0.86
C LYS A 114 -14.18 11.47 0.63
N VAL A 115 -13.12 11.13 -0.09
CA VAL A 115 -12.62 9.75 -0.14
C VAL A 115 -12.17 9.37 1.27
N ALA A 116 -12.68 8.24 1.79
CA ALA A 116 -12.38 7.81 3.15
C ALA A 116 -10.95 7.23 3.26
N PRO A 117 -10.21 7.53 4.34
CA PRO A 117 -8.88 6.96 4.61
C PRO A 117 -8.95 5.52 5.14
N LEU A 118 -7.80 4.85 5.26
CA LEU A 118 -7.70 3.52 5.89
C LEU A 118 -7.94 3.53 7.41
N GLY A 119 -7.83 4.68 8.07
CA GLY A 119 -8.14 4.81 9.51
C GLY A 119 -6.94 4.54 10.42
N TRP A 120 -5.74 4.83 9.95
CA TRP A 120 -4.51 4.75 10.73
C TRP A 120 -4.27 6.05 11.51
N GLU A 121 -3.24 6.06 12.35
CA GLU A 121 -2.79 7.26 13.05
C GLU A 121 -1.32 7.59 12.76
N LYS A 122 -0.94 8.83 13.09
CA LYS A 122 0.45 9.32 13.01
C LYS A 122 0.87 9.91 14.36
N PRO A 123 1.36 9.07 15.29
CA PRO A 123 1.74 9.52 16.64
C PRO A 123 2.88 10.55 16.64
N PHE A 124 3.80 10.48 15.68
CA PHE A 124 4.94 11.39 15.58
C PHE A 124 5.14 11.86 14.14
N SER A 125 5.58 13.11 13.98
CA SER A 125 5.96 13.66 12.68
C SER A 125 6.86 14.88 12.81
N SER A 126 7.62 15.14 11.75
CA SER A 126 8.31 16.40 11.50
C SER A 126 8.35 16.64 9.99
N THR A 127 9.05 17.68 9.52
CA THR A 127 9.16 17.97 8.09
C THR A 127 9.66 16.75 7.32
N HIS A 128 8.83 16.22 6.42
CA HIS A 128 9.07 15.02 5.59
C HIS A 128 9.34 13.71 6.36
N LYS A 129 9.08 13.65 7.68
CA LYS A 129 9.16 12.43 8.47
C LYS A 129 7.81 12.11 9.10
N ALA A 130 7.49 10.83 9.18
CA ALA A 130 6.24 10.37 9.78
C ALA A 130 6.41 8.99 10.42
N ALA A 131 5.71 8.79 11.52
CA ALA A 131 5.52 7.51 12.18
C ALA A 131 4.07 7.09 12.02
N TYR A 132 3.76 6.02 11.29
CA TYR A 132 2.39 5.53 11.10
C TYR A 132 2.12 4.27 11.92
N ARG A 133 0.94 4.19 12.52
CA ARG A 133 0.54 3.05 13.36
C ARG A 133 -0.93 2.67 13.12
N SER A 134 -1.23 1.37 13.18
CA SER A 134 -2.60 0.89 13.16
C SER A 134 -3.31 1.29 14.45
N LYS A 135 -4.54 1.79 14.33
CA LYS A 135 -5.43 2.07 15.47
C LYS A 135 -6.17 0.82 15.97
N ASN A 136 -6.09 -0.29 15.23
CA ASN A 136 -6.83 -1.49 15.55
C ASN A 136 -6.20 -2.17 16.77
N PRO A 137 -6.96 -2.44 17.85
CA PRO A 137 -6.42 -3.05 19.07
C PRO A 137 -5.97 -4.51 18.89
N GLN A 138 -6.34 -5.16 17.79
CA GLN A 138 -5.85 -6.49 17.42
C GLN A 138 -4.51 -6.44 16.66
N SER A 139 -4.06 -5.25 16.27
CA SER A 139 -2.72 -5.05 15.73
C SER A 139 -1.69 -5.15 16.86
N PRO A 140 -0.47 -5.66 16.61
CA PRO A 140 0.65 -5.46 17.51
C PRO A 140 1.05 -3.99 17.72
N GLN A 141 0.50 -3.08 16.90
CA GLN A 141 0.75 -1.64 16.98
C GLN A 141 2.22 -1.23 16.79
N ASN A 142 3.02 -2.07 16.13
CA ASN A 142 4.35 -1.70 15.65
C ASN A 142 4.23 -0.54 14.65
N ILE A 143 5.26 0.31 14.60
CA ILE A 143 5.22 1.60 13.90
C ILE A 143 6.02 1.52 12.61
N LEU A 144 5.45 2.05 11.52
CA LEU A 144 6.19 2.38 10.31
C LEU A 144 6.86 3.73 10.51
N LEU A 145 8.19 3.75 10.62
CA LEU A 145 8.96 4.99 10.62
C LEU A 145 9.41 5.31 9.19
N ILE A 146 9.16 6.54 8.75
CA ILE A 146 9.50 7.05 7.43
C ILE A 146 10.31 8.34 7.55
N ASP A 147 11.45 8.39 6.86
CA ASP A 147 12.21 9.62 6.60
C ASP A 147 12.31 9.85 5.09
N ASN A 148 11.48 10.77 4.57
CA ASN A 148 11.49 11.22 3.17
C ASN A 148 12.15 12.60 3.00
N SER A 149 13.04 12.98 3.91
CA SER A 149 13.83 14.21 3.84
C SER A 149 14.97 14.13 2.83
N LEU A 150 15.49 15.28 2.41
CA LEU A 150 16.82 15.36 1.80
C LEU A 150 17.86 14.83 2.80
N LYS A 151 18.72 13.91 2.38
CA LYS A 151 19.76 13.35 3.25
C LYS A 151 20.95 14.29 3.37
N THR A 152 21.66 14.26 4.49
CA THR A 152 22.85 15.11 4.73
C THR A 152 23.84 14.38 5.63
N PRO A 153 25.16 14.49 5.41
CA PRO A 153 25.82 15.35 4.43
C PRO A 153 26.01 14.68 3.06
N ASN A 154 26.38 15.47 2.05
CA ASN A 154 26.83 15.06 0.68
C ASN A 154 25.74 14.75 -0.35
N TYR A 155 24.48 14.74 0.05
CA TYR A 155 23.36 14.55 -0.86
C TYR A 155 22.83 15.89 -1.36
N THR A 156 22.48 15.95 -2.64
CA THR A 156 21.93 17.16 -3.26
C THR A 156 20.54 16.90 -3.81
N THR A 157 19.82 17.98 -4.14
CA THR A 157 18.49 17.90 -4.75
C THR A 157 18.48 17.25 -6.14
N GLY A 158 19.65 17.04 -6.75
CA GLY A 158 19.78 16.36 -8.05
C GLY A 158 19.70 14.83 -7.98
N TRP A 159 19.78 14.24 -6.78
CA TRP A 159 19.86 12.78 -6.59
C TRP A 159 18.51 12.07 -6.69
N ALA A 160 18.51 10.75 -6.62
CA ALA A 160 17.27 10.00 -6.44
C ALA A 160 16.54 10.41 -5.16
N LYS A 161 15.21 10.31 -5.15
CA LYS A 161 14.35 10.57 -3.99
C LYS A 161 13.76 9.24 -3.54
N TRP A 162 13.93 9.01 -2.26
CA TRP A 162 13.37 7.88 -1.54
C TRP A 162 13.01 8.30 -0.13
N ALA A 163 12.20 7.46 0.49
CA ALA A 163 12.09 7.43 1.93
C ALA A 163 12.91 6.29 2.51
N ASN A 164 13.68 6.55 3.57
CA ASN A 164 14.16 5.46 4.43
C ASN A 164 12.98 4.98 5.27
N VAL A 165 12.80 3.67 5.34
CA VAL A 165 11.68 3.04 6.02
C VAL A 165 12.16 1.96 6.98
N GLY A 166 11.40 1.76 8.05
CA GLY A 166 11.66 0.73 9.04
C GLY A 166 10.43 0.43 9.88
N ILE A 167 10.42 -0.75 10.49
CA ILE A 167 9.50 -1.12 11.56
C ILE A 167 10.19 -0.76 12.87
N VAL A 168 9.50 -0.09 13.78
CA VAL A 168 9.99 0.18 15.13
C VAL A 168 8.96 -0.24 16.18
N GLU A 169 9.44 -0.72 17.32
CA GLU A 169 8.60 -1.15 18.44
C GLU A 169 7.91 0.06 19.08
N ASP A 170 8.68 1.14 19.33
CA ASP A 170 8.12 2.41 19.81
C ASP A 170 9.04 3.60 19.49
N LEU A 171 8.53 4.81 19.74
CA LEU A 171 9.22 6.09 19.57
C LEU A 171 8.93 7.00 20.76
N SER A 172 9.95 7.68 21.32
CA SER A 172 9.72 8.78 22.28
C SER A 172 9.48 10.12 21.58
N ASP A 173 10.03 10.26 20.37
CA ASP A 173 9.80 11.34 19.41
C ASP A 173 10.12 10.83 17.99
N ILE A 174 9.93 11.65 16.97
CA ILE A 174 10.11 11.25 15.56
C ILE A 174 11.54 10.79 15.20
N ASP A 175 12.55 11.19 15.98
CA ASP A 175 13.97 10.90 15.73
C ASP A 175 14.56 9.90 16.76
N THR A 176 13.81 9.53 17.80
CA THR A 176 14.30 8.68 18.90
C THR A 176 13.53 7.36 19.00
N ILE A 177 14.16 6.28 18.52
CA ILE A 177 13.64 4.91 18.59
C ILE A 177 13.78 4.32 19.98
N VAL A 178 12.71 3.70 20.47
CA VAL A 178 12.65 2.94 21.72
C VAL A 178 12.33 1.48 21.40
N GLY A 179 13.12 0.55 21.96
CA GLY A 179 12.92 -0.88 21.74
C GLY A 179 13.54 -1.41 20.43
N ALA A 180 12.96 -2.47 19.89
CA ALA A 180 13.44 -3.12 18.67
C ALA A 180 13.15 -2.28 17.42
N GLN A 181 13.99 -2.46 16.40
CA GLN A 181 13.76 -1.92 15.06
C GLN A 181 14.12 -2.96 14.00
N ALA A 182 13.52 -2.80 12.83
CA ALA A 182 13.90 -3.49 11.62
C ALA A 182 13.95 -2.48 10.45
N PRO A 183 14.99 -2.49 9.63
CA PRO A 183 16.10 -3.44 9.68
C PRO A 183 17.14 -3.04 10.76
N TYR A 184 17.99 -3.98 11.18
CA TYR A 184 18.91 -3.77 12.31
C TYR A 184 20.22 -4.53 12.12
N ASP A 185 21.34 -3.86 12.42
CA ASP A 185 22.67 -4.45 12.54
C ASP A 185 23.20 -4.11 13.95
N PRO A 186 23.51 -5.09 14.81
CA PRO A 186 24.01 -4.83 16.16
C PRO A 186 25.33 -4.05 16.18
N ASN A 187 26.14 -4.13 15.12
CA ASN A 187 27.38 -3.36 15.02
C ASN A 187 27.15 -1.91 14.59
N ASN A 188 26.05 -1.65 13.87
CA ASN A 188 25.67 -0.33 13.39
C ASN A 188 24.16 -0.06 13.56
N PRO A 189 23.65 0.04 14.80
CA PRO A 189 22.21 0.07 15.08
C PRO A 189 21.41 1.16 14.37
N THR A 190 22.06 2.28 14.05
CA THR A 190 21.40 3.45 13.45
C THR A 190 21.66 3.59 11.95
N GLN A 191 22.34 2.64 11.30
CA GLN A 191 22.80 2.83 9.91
C GLN A 191 21.67 2.97 8.87
N ASN A 192 20.41 2.58 9.19
CA ASN A 192 19.27 2.84 8.29
C ASN A 192 18.88 4.33 8.24
N TRP A 193 19.26 5.09 9.27
CA TRP A 193 18.78 6.44 9.55
C TRP A 193 19.87 7.51 9.46
N LYS A 194 21.11 7.12 9.15
CA LYS A 194 22.25 8.03 9.04
C LYS A 194 23.21 7.60 7.94
N GLN A 195 24.12 8.50 7.58
CA GLN A 195 25.30 8.16 6.81
C GLN A 195 26.28 7.36 7.67
N VAL A 196 26.78 6.24 7.14
CA VAL A 196 27.88 5.48 7.77
C VAL A 196 29.21 5.75 7.08
N THR A 197 29.20 5.72 5.75
CA THR A 197 30.33 6.14 4.90
C THR A 197 29.87 7.21 3.94
N ALA A 198 30.80 8.05 3.47
CA ALA A 198 30.50 9.10 2.50
C ALA A 198 29.62 8.57 1.37
N SER A 199 28.47 9.22 1.19
CA SER A 199 27.54 8.95 0.11
C SER A 199 26.85 7.57 0.12
N GLN A 200 26.81 6.92 1.27
CA GLN A 200 26.00 5.72 1.55
C GLN A 200 24.97 6.06 2.63
N TRP A 201 23.68 5.90 2.34
CA TRP A 201 22.61 6.29 3.27
C TRP A 201 21.50 5.25 3.38
N GLY A 202 21.45 4.59 4.54
CA GLY A 202 20.45 3.59 4.87
C GLY A 202 20.34 2.45 3.88
N TRP A 203 19.48 1.48 4.18
CA TRP A 203 19.36 0.32 3.31
C TRP A 203 17.95 -0.07 2.96
N TYR A 204 16.95 0.16 3.82
CA TYR A 204 15.55 -0.05 3.46
C TYR A 204 14.97 1.24 2.91
N LYS A 205 14.61 1.20 1.62
CA LYS A 205 14.25 2.38 0.83
C LYS A 205 12.95 2.15 0.06
N TRP A 206 12.09 3.18 0.03
CA TRP A 206 10.97 3.30 -0.92
C TRP A 206 11.28 4.41 -1.92
N PHE A 207 11.63 4.03 -3.14
CA PHE A 207 11.98 4.99 -4.19
C PHE A 207 10.74 5.58 -4.84
N HIS A 208 10.82 6.86 -5.22
CA HIS A 208 9.76 7.53 -5.97
C HIS A 208 10.25 8.53 -7.02
N ALA A 209 11.55 8.85 -7.08
CA ALA A 209 12.09 9.61 -8.19
C ALA A 209 13.55 9.24 -8.44
N ARG A 210 13.88 8.61 -9.56
CA ARG A 210 15.28 8.27 -9.88
C ARG A 210 15.51 8.14 -11.38
N GLY A 211 16.75 8.39 -11.76
CA GLY A 211 17.27 7.99 -13.06
C GLY A 211 17.38 6.46 -13.19
N PRO A 212 17.75 5.97 -14.39
CA PRO A 212 17.77 4.54 -14.67
C PRO A 212 18.84 3.80 -13.84
N GLN A 213 20.01 4.40 -13.64
CA GLN A 213 21.22 3.64 -13.29
C GLN A 213 21.72 3.82 -11.84
N TYR A 214 21.76 5.04 -11.30
CA TYR A 214 22.44 5.32 -10.02
C TYR A 214 21.57 6.11 -9.05
N GLU A 215 21.77 5.90 -7.75
CA GLU A 215 21.12 6.69 -6.69
C GLU A 215 21.57 8.15 -6.69
N SER A 216 22.76 8.43 -7.23
CA SER A 216 23.28 9.78 -7.42
C SER A 216 22.52 10.59 -8.47
N ASN A 217 21.57 9.99 -9.17
CA ASN A 217 20.80 10.62 -10.24
C ASN A 217 19.29 10.52 -9.96
N GLY A 218 18.65 11.68 -9.80
CA GLY A 218 17.21 11.82 -9.89
C GLY A 218 16.74 11.68 -11.35
N ASP A 219 15.43 11.68 -11.56
CA ASP A 219 14.83 11.64 -12.90
C ASP A 219 14.73 13.05 -13.55
N SER A 220 15.44 14.04 -13.02
CA SER A 220 15.40 15.44 -13.48
C SER A 220 14.02 16.11 -13.50
N GLY A 221 13.03 15.59 -12.76
CA GLY A 221 11.72 16.24 -12.60
C GLY A 221 10.66 15.82 -13.63
N GLY A 222 10.60 14.54 -13.99
CA GLY A 222 9.78 14.01 -15.09
C GLY A 222 8.24 14.05 -14.92
N GLY A 223 7.70 14.64 -13.85
CA GLY A 223 6.25 14.71 -13.59
C GLY A 223 5.70 13.71 -12.56
N GLY A 224 4.38 13.59 -12.48
CA GLY A 224 3.70 12.76 -11.48
C GLY A 224 3.93 11.26 -11.63
N ARG A 225 4.05 10.55 -10.51
CA ARG A 225 4.21 9.09 -10.46
C ARG A 225 2.88 8.39 -10.48
N ASN A 226 2.85 7.28 -11.19
CA ASN A 226 1.73 6.38 -11.11
C ASN A 226 1.87 5.54 -9.84
N TRP A 227 0.83 5.57 -9.01
CA TRP A 227 0.80 4.80 -7.77
C TRP A 227 -0.56 4.17 -7.53
N VAL A 228 -0.54 3.05 -6.79
CA VAL A 228 -1.72 2.35 -6.28
C VAL A 228 -1.45 1.99 -4.82
N LEU A 229 -2.38 2.30 -3.93
CA LEU A 229 -2.35 1.88 -2.54
C LEU A 229 -3.61 1.06 -2.24
N ILE A 230 -3.46 -0.13 -1.67
CA ILE A 230 -4.58 -0.99 -1.26
C ILE A 230 -4.34 -1.43 0.17
N GLY A 231 -5.34 -1.37 1.04
CA GLY A 231 -5.17 -1.79 2.42
C GLY A 231 -6.46 -1.78 3.23
N ASP A 232 -6.31 -2.16 4.49
CA ASP A 232 -7.28 -1.98 5.56
C ASP A 232 -6.64 -1.23 6.75
N ASP A 233 -7.26 -1.28 7.91
CA ASP A 233 -6.81 -0.58 9.12
C ASP A 233 -5.57 -1.21 9.78
N ARG A 234 -5.00 -2.31 9.25
CA ARG A 234 -3.81 -3.00 9.80
C ARG A 234 -2.73 -3.35 8.79
N LEU A 235 -3.03 -3.44 7.50
CA LEU A 235 -2.04 -3.71 6.45
C LEU A 235 -2.33 -2.85 5.21
N PHE A 236 -1.30 -2.30 4.60
CA PHE A 236 -1.39 -1.74 3.25
C PHE A 236 -0.24 -2.18 2.35
N PHE A 237 -0.53 -2.16 1.05
CA PHE A 237 0.39 -2.37 -0.06
C PHE A 237 0.53 -1.07 -0.83
N LEU A 238 1.76 -0.71 -1.16
CA LEU A 238 2.07 0.46 -1.97
C LEU A 238 2.77 0.02 -3.24
N PHE A 239 2.23 0.45 -4.37
CA PHE A 239 2.84 0.33 -5.68
C PHE A 239 3.16 1.71 -6.21
N CYS A 240 4.41 1.98 -6.57
CA CYS A 240 4.82 3.29 -7.09
C CYS A 240 5.84 3.14 -8.23
N THR A 241 5.67 3.94 -9.29
CA THR A 241 6.69 4.08 -10.35
C THR A 241 7.85 4.95 -9.87
N ASN A 242 9.08 4.54 -10.19
CA ASN A 242 10.30 5.27 -9.84
C ASN A 242 10.59 6.51 -10.70
N ALA A 243 9.99 6.60 -11.88
CA ALA A 243 10.16 7.69 -12.81
C ALA A 243 8.86 7.87 -13.60
N ALA A 244 8.56 9.11 -13.99
CA ALA A 244 7.41 9.40 -14.84
C ALA A 244 7.78 9.21 -16.33
N GLY A 245 6.81 8.80 -17.13
CA GLY A 245 6.94 8.69 -18.59
C GLY A 245 7.89 7.59 -19.10
N TYR A 246 8.61 6.89 -18.23
CA TYR A 246 9.38 5.72 -18.62
C TYR A 246 8.44 4.55 -18.94
N GLY A 247 8.73 3.82 -20.02
CA GLY A 247 7.96 2.66 -20.48
C GLY A 247 8.10 1.41 -19.60
N TRP A 248 8.15 1.55 -18.28
CA TRP A 248 8.16 0.43 -17.35
C TRP A 248 6.84 -0.35 -17.46
N TYR A 249 6.93 -1.68 -17.43
CA TYR A 249 5.74 -2.54 -17.47
C TYR A 249 4.83 -2.34 -16.25
N GLY A 250 5.42 -2.01 -15.10
CA GLY A 250 4.68 -1.84 -13.85
C GLY A 250 5.40 -0.97 -12.82
N ARG A 251 4.97 -1.15 -11.57
CA ARG A 251 5.42 -0.38 -10.40
C ARG A 251 6.35 -1.21 -9.52
N ASN A 252 7.14 -0.60 -8.63
CA ASN A 252 7.71 -1.36 -7.51
C ASN A 252 6.61 -1.73 -6.53
N SER A 253 6.84 -2.75 -5.71
CA SER A 253 5.86 -3.26 -4.75
C SER A 253 6.43 -3.24 -3.34
N TYR A 254 5.72 -2.56 -2.45
CA TYR A 254 6.05 -2.40 -1.04
C TYR A 254 4.84 -2.74 -0.18
N CYS A 255 5.05 -3.00 1.11
CA CYS A 255 3.96 -3.16 2.07
C CYS A 255 4.43 -2.82 3.48
N PHE A 256 3.47 -2.47 4.33
CA PHE A 256 3.67 -2.38 5.77
C PHE A 256 2.39 -2.77 6.51
N GLY A 257 2.54 -3.56 7.56
CA GLY A 257 1.46 -3.86 8.51
C GLY A 257 1.36 -5.34 8.84
N ASP A 258 0.19 -5.78 9.27
CA ASP A 258 0.05 -7.08 9.92
C ASP A 258 -0.31 -8.21 8.95
N LEU A 259 0.43 -9.32 9.05
CA LEU A 259 0.01 -10.60 8.48
C LEU A 259 -1.08 -11.25 9.34
N ILE A 260 -1.81 -12.21 8.77
CA ILE A 260 -2.64 -13.13 9.57
C ILE A 260 -1.71 -14.21 10.12
N SER A 261 -1.32 -14.09 11.39
CA SER A 261 -0.32 -14.98 12.00
C SER A 261 -0.92 -16.34 12.34
N PHE A 262 -0.16 -17.40 12.09
CA PHE A 262 -0.45 -18.73 12.60
C PHE A 262 -0.05 -18.91 14.07
N LYS A 263 0.73 -17.97 14.62
CA LYS A 263 1.12 -17.96 16.01
C LYS A 263 0.08 -17.18 16.84
N PRO A 264 -0.58 -17.80 17.83
CA PRO A 264 -1.39 -17.06 18.79
C PRO A 264 -0.55 -16.06 19.59
N GLY A 265 -1.07 -14.83 19.78
CA GLY A 265 -0.40 -13.79 20.57
C GLY A 265 0.92 -13.30 19.95
N ASP A 266 0.96 -13.22 18.62
CA ASP A 266 2.14 -12.79 17.89
C ASP A 266 2.27 -11.26 17.83
N ASN A 267 3.05 -10.70 18.77
CA ASN A 267 3.29 -9.26 18.86
C ASN A 267 4.28 -8.74 17.80
N TYR A 268 4.81 -9.63 16.94
CA TYR A 268 5.79 -9.27 15.92
C TYR A 268 5.37 -9.78 14.53
N ALA A 269 4.06 -9.88 14.31
CA ALA A 269 3.42 -10.20 13.03
C ALA A 269 3.38 -9.03 12.03
N THR A 270 4.21 -7.99 12.24
CA THR A 270 4.26 -6.83 11.35
C THR A 270 5.36 -7.02 10.31
N VAL A 271 4.99 -6.95 9.03
CA VAL A 271 5.88 -7.06 7.87
C VAL A 271 6.22 -5.70 7.29
N LEU A 272 7.41 -5.59 6.71
CA LEU A 272 7.82 -4.47 5.86
C LEU A 272 8.50 -5.02 4.60
N ALA A 273 8.08 -4.56 3.43
CA ALA A 273 8.77 -4.76 2.17
C ALA A 273 9.31 -3.44 1.62
N ALA A 274 10.58 -3.41 1.27
CA ALA A 274 11.32 -2.26 0.77
C ALA A 274 12.40 -2.73 -0.24
N ASP A 275 13.04 -1.80 -0.94
CA ASP A 275 14.33 -2.09 -1.58
C ASP A 275 15.41 -2.21 -0.51
N ASP A 276 16.21 -3.27 -0.58
CA ASP A 276 17.36 -3.59 0.28
C ASP A 276 18.64 -3.16 -0.42
N ASN A 277 18.99 -1.88 -0.28
CA ASN A 277 20.18 -1.35 -0.92
C ASN A 277 21.03 -0.51 0.04
N TYR A 278 21.97 -1.18 0.69
CA TYR A 278 23.04 -0.56 1.47
C TYR A 278 24.29 -0.25 0.64
N SER A 279 24.15 0.28 -0.58
CA SER A 279 25.31 0.61 -1.42
C SER A 279 25.64 2.10 -1.40
N GLY A 280 26.87 2.44 -1.78
CA GLY A 280 27.24 3.81 -2.15
C GLY A 280 26.68 4.23 -3.51
N MET A 281 26.86 5.51 -3.85
CA MET A 281 26.36 6.21 -5.07
C MET A 281 26.52 5.52 -6.42
N SER A 282 27.53 4.67 -6.58
CA SER A 282 27.97 4.13 -7.87
C SER A 282 27.37 2.76 -8.20
N ASN A 283 26.45 2.27 -7.38
CA ASN A 283 25.80 1.00 -7.64
C ASN A 283 24.89 1.10 -8.86
N TYR A 284 25.15 0.27 -9.86
CA TYR A 284 24.44 0.26 -11.13
C TYR A 284 23.18 -0.60 -11.03
N TRP A 285 22.05 -0.02 -11.39
CA TRP A 285 20.78 -0.71 -11.45
C TRP A 285 20.40 -0.94 -12.91
N SER A 286 20.04 -2.18 -13.21
CA SER A 286 19.49 -2.48 -14.53
C SER A 286 18.00 -2.16 -14.56
N TYR A 287 17.25 -2.54 -13.52
CA TYR A 287 15.80 -2.44 -13.51
C TYR A 287 15.23 -2.11 -12.12
N PRO A 288 14.02 -1.52 -12.04
CA PRO A 288 13.28 -1.38 -10.79
C PRO A 288 13.01 -2.75 -10.14
N GLY A 289 13.02 -2.79 -8.81
CA GLY A 289 12.76 -4.01 -8.03
C GLY A 289 13.95 -4.98 -7.91
N GLN A 290 15.07 -4.77 -8.60
CA GLN A 290 16.24 -5.66 -8.53
C GLN A 290 16.74 -5.90 -7.10
N PHE A 291 16.74 -4.87 -6.26
CA PHE A 291 17.22 -4.93 -4.87
C PHE A 291 16.11 -5.20 -3.84
N SER A 292 14.90 -5.55 -4.29
CA SER A 292 13.80 -6.04 -3.43
C SER A 292 13.33 -7.43 -3.84
N GLY A 293 14.12 -8.15 -4.66
CA GLY A 293 13.70 -9.43 -5.23
C GLY A 293 12.42 -9.32 -6.08
N TYR A 294 12.26 -8.18 -6.76
CA TYR A 294 11.06 -7.76 -7.48
C TYR A 294 9.83 -7.60 -6.56
N GLY A 295 10.04 -7.04 -5.37
CA GLY A 295 8.98 -6.74 -4.42
C GLY A 295 8.27 -8.01 -3.96
N LEU A 296 6.95 -8.09 -4.16
CA LEU A 296 6.10 -9.14 -3.58
C LEU A 296 5.78 -10.28 -4.55
N VAL A 297 6.36 -10.31 -5.76
CA VAL A 297 5.98 -11.33 -6.76
C VAL A 297 6.86 -12.56 -6.80
N SER A 298 8.09 -12.50 -6.28
CA SER A 298 9.01 -13.64 -6.35
C SER A 298 8.82 -14.56 -5.15
N SER A 299 8.49 -15.83 -5.40
CA SER A 299 8.30 -16.81 -4.34
C SER A 299 9.64 -17.16 -3.69
N LEU A 300 9.63 -17.41 -2.39
CA LEU A 300 10.80 -17.85 -1.60
C LEU A 300 11.98 -16.87 -1.66
N ASP A 301 11.76 -15.64 -2.12
CA ASP A 301 12.74 -14.56 -2.05
C ASP A 301 12.56 -13.76 -0.75
N PHE A 302 13.69 -13.48 -0.08
CA PHE A 302 13.74 -12.81 1.22
C PHE A 302 14.27 -11.37 1.14
N THR A 303 14.67 -10.93 -0.05
CA THR A 303 15.37 -9.66 -0.25
C THR A 303 14.42 -8.49 0.05
N GLY A 304 14.85 -7.58 0.92
CA GLY A 304 14.07 -6.38 1.27
C GLY A 304 12.77 -6.63 2.01
N LYS A 305 12.61 -7.80 2.64
CA LYS A 305 11.39 -8.21 3.35
C LYS A 305 11.74 -8.59 4.78
N VAL A 306 11.22 -7.86 5.76
CA VAL A 306 11.59 -8.05 7.16
C VAL A 306 10.37 -8.11 8.09
N LEU A 307 10.49 -8.91 9.13
CA LEU A 307 9.66 -8.94 10.32
C LEU A 307 10.46 -8.36 11.49
N LEU A 308 9.79 -7.63 12.38
CA LEU A 308 10.46 -6.98 13.51
C LEU A 308 11.23 -7.97 14.41
N ARG A 309 10.69 -9.19 14.60
CA ARG A 309 11.34 -10.30 15.31
C ARG A 309 10.95 -11.68 14.76
N ASN A 310 11.75 -12.68 15.14
CA ASN A 310 11.47 -14.10 14.92
C ASN A 310 10.12 -14.55 15.54
N HIS A 311 9.56 -15.67 15.09
CA HIS A 311 8.33 -16.29 15.62
C HIS A 311 8.45 -16.75 17.07
N THR A 312 9.67 -16.86 17.59
CA THR A 312 9.93 -17.00 19.01
C THR A 312 9.61 -15.73 19.81
N GLN A 313 9.40 -14.58 19.15
CA GLN A 313 9.26 -13.23 19.71
C GLN A 313 10.54 -12.67 20.36
N LEU A 314 11.67 -13.34 20.11
CA LEU A 314 12.97 -13.04 20.70
C LEU A 314 14.00 -12.75 19.60
N GLY A 315 15.06 -12.03 19.98
CA GLY A 315 16.21 -11.77 19.12
C GLY A 315 16.02 -10.65 18.10
N ASN A 316 16.92 -10.64 17.11
CA ASN A 316 16.99 -9.64 16.05
C ASN A 316 15.88 -9.84 15.00
N PRO A 317 15.68 -8.84 14.11
CA PRO A 317 14.78 -8.98 12.97
C PRO A 317 15.11 -10.21 12.11
N VAL A 318 14.08 -10.74 11.47
CA VAL A 318 14.18 -11.90 10.58
C VAL A 318 13.54 -11.57 9.25
N ARG A 319 14.09 -12.10 8.15
CA ARG A 319 13.49 -11.89 6.84
C ARG A 319 12.31 -12.82 6.59
N PHE A 320 11.40 -12.38 5.73
CA PHE A 320 10.31 -13.20 5.24
C PHE A 320 10.31 -13.28 3.72
N GLY A 321 9.78 -14.39 3.20
CA GLY A 321 9.49 -14.58 1.79
C GLY A 321 8.04 -14.97 1.61
N LEU A 322 7.57 -14.90 0.37
CA LEU A 322 6.20 -15.25 0.02
C LEU A 322 6.15 -16.56 -0.73
N THR A 323 5.08 -17.32 -0.60
CA THR A 323 4.87 -18.53 -1.40
C THR A 323 3.38 -18.85 -1.52
N SER A 324 3.01 -19.59 -2.55
CA SER A 324 1.68 -20.16 -2.71
C SER A 324 1.81 -21.58 -3.28
N LEU A 325 0.83 -22.06 -4.04
CA LEU A 325 0.95 -23.30 -4.82
C LEU A 325 2.19 -23.22 -5.72
N ASN A 326 3.15 -24.11 -5.47
CA ASN A 326 4.31 -24.24 -6.33
C ASN A 326 4.01 -25.25 -7.44
N THR A 327 4.00 -24.79 -8.68
CA THR A 327 3.63 -25.62 -9.85
C THR A 327 4.84 -26.20 -10.58
N ASN A 328 6.07 -25.88 -10.15
CA ASN A 328 7.30 -26.46 -10.67
C ASN A 328 8.42 -26.49 -9.62
N ASN A 329 9.63 -26.93 -9.99
CA ASN A 329 10.77 -27.07 -9.06
C ASN A 329 11.64 -25.80 -8.93
N GLY A 330 11.11 -24.63 -9.30
CA GLY A 330 11.83 -23.36 -9.32
C GLY A 330 11.09 -22.24 -8.59
N GLN A 331 11.69 -21.05 -8.61
CA GLN A 331 11.06 -19.83 -8.13
C GLN A 331 9.87 -19.46 -9.03
N GLN A 332 8.69 -19.28 -8.41
CA GLN A 332 7.48 -18.80 -9.07
C GLN A 332 7.41 -17.29 -9.03
N ILE A 333 6.85 -16.70 -10.08
CA ILE A 333 6.54 -15.27 -10.14
C ILE A 333 5.02 -15.11 -10.17
N CYS A 334 4.46 -14.41 -9.18
CA CYS A 334 3.04 -14.12 -9.12
C CYS A 334 2.59 -13.36 -10.37
N GLY A 335 1.56 -13.86 -11.01
CA GLY A 335 1.04 -13.36 -12.27
C GLY A 335 1.97 -13.55 -13.45
N ARG A 336 3.00 -14.38 -13.36
CA ARG A 336 3.88 -14.78 -14.47
C ARG A 336 4.30 -16.25 -14.30
N GLY A 337 3.38 -17.06 -13.82
CA GLY A 337 3.59 -18.49 -13.62
C GLY A 337 3.31 -19.30 -14.88
N PRO A 338 3.64 -20.60 -14.88
CA PRO A 338 3.52 -21.47 -16.06
C PRO A 338 2.09 -21.99 -16.31
N THR A 339 1.13 -21.68 -15.43
CA THR A 339 -0.23 -22.22 -15.55
C THR A 339 -0.97 -21.52 -16.70
N PRO A 340 -1.56 -22.25 -17.65
CA PRO A 340 -2.32 -21.64 -18.74
C PRO A 340 -3.51 -20.82 -18.23
N PHE A 341 -3.82 -19.73 -18.93
CA PHE A 341 -5.06 -18.98 -18.75
C PHE A 341 -5.94 -19.09 -20.00
N PRO A 342 -7.23 -19.43 -19.85
CA PRO A 342 -7.85 -19.93 -18.62
C PRO A 342 -7.27 -21.29 -18.21
N ASN A 343 -7.42 -21.69 -16.94
CA ASN A 343 -7.01 -23.03 -16.53
C ASN A 343 -7.86 -24.08 -17.25
N GLY A 344 -7.24 -25.11 -17.83
CA GLY A 344 -7.94 -26.00 -18.76
C GLY A 344 -9.06 -26.85 -18.14
N ALA A 345 -8.93 -27.22 -16.86
CA ALA A 345 -9.86 -28.15 -16.22
C ALA A 345 -11.19 -27.51 -15.78
N ASP A 346 -11.17 -26.23 -15.41
CA ASP A 346 -12.31 -25.51 -14.85
C ASP A 346 -12.59 -24.17 -15.58
N TYR A 347 -11.80 -23.87 -16.62
CA TYR A 347 -11.88 -22.66 -17.43
C TYR A 347 -11.80 -21.35 -16.60
N SER A 348 -11.06 -21.35 -15.49
CA SER A 348 -11.09 -20.26 -14.52
C SER A 348 -9.76 -19.49 -14.35
N LEU A 349 -9.86 -18.31 -13.74
CA LEU A 349 -8.74 -17.57 -13.15
C LEU A 349 -8.46 -18.13 -11.76
N TRP A 350 -7.22 -18.53 -11.48
CA TRP A 350 -6.83 -19.04 -10.17
C TRP A 350 -6.23 -17.93 -9.33
N LEU A 351 -6.87 -17.66 -8.19
CA LEU A 351 -6.41 -16.72 -7.18
C LEU A 351 -6.24 -17.49 -5.86
N LEU A 352 -4.99 -17.64 -5.42
CA LEU A 352 -4.61 -18.52 -4.32
C LEU A 352 -4.11 -17.71 -3.12
N PRO A 353 -4.22 -18.20 -1.87
CA PRO A 353 -3.64 -17.52 -0.72
C PRO A 353 -2.13 -17.31 -0.86
N THR A 354 -1.64 -16.17 -0.40
CA THR A 354 -0.20 -15.88 -0.32
C THR A 354 0.30 -16.13 1.10
N TYR A 355 1.10 -17.17 1.28
CA TYR A 355 1.69 -17.49 2.57
C TYR A 355 2.98 -16.72 2.81
N VAL A 356 3.21 -16.38 4.07
CA VAL A 356 4.45 -15.80 4.57
C VAL A 356 5.30 -16.90 5.18
N ARG A 357 6.52 -17.07 4.66
CA ARG A 357 7.54 -17.98 5.16
C ARG A 357 8.68 -17.18 5.77
N GLN A 358 9.09 -17.52 6.99
CA GLN A 358 10.28 -16.98 7.62
C GLN A 358 11.54 -17.60 7.02
N GLU A 359 12.65 -16.86 6.95
CA GLU A 359 13.88 -17.36 6.29
C GLU A 359 14.46 -18.63 6.94
N ASP A 360 14.21 -18.84 8.24
CA ASP A 360 14.60 -20.05 8.98
C ASP A 360 13.70 -21.26 8.74
N GLY A 361 12.74 -21.17 7.80
CA GLY A 361 12.02 -22.31 7.27
C GLY A 361 10.55 -22.41 7.65
N HIS A 362 10.09 -21.61 8.60
CA HIS A 362 8.76 -21.74 9.20
C HIS A 362 7.71 -20.94 8.45
N MET A 363 6.50 -21.50 8.32
CA MET A 363 5.34 -20.75 7.83
C MET A 363 4.82 -19.86 8.96
N ARG A 364 4.85 -18.54 8.76
CA ARG A 364 4.46 -17.57 9.79
C ARG A 364 2.99 -17.16 9.71
N GLY A 365 2.41 -17.18 8.51
CA GLY A 365 1.03 -16.77 8.32
C GLY A 365 0.63 -16.61 6.88
N ILE A 366 -0.43 -15.83 6.67
CA ILE A 366 -0.94 -15.43 5.35
C ILE A 366 -0.82 -13.92 5.22
N LEU A 367 -0.48 -13.43 4.04
CA LEU A 367 -0.48 -12.00 3.72
C LEU A 367 -1.90 -11.61 3.26
N PRO A 368 -2.73 -10.99 4.12
CA PRO A 368 -4.14 -10.75 3.83
C PRO A 368 -4.34 -9.88 2.59
N GLY A 369 -5.45 -10.11 1.88
CA GLY A 369 -5.83 -9.34 0.71
C GLY A 369 -5.03 -9.62 -0.55
N MET A 370 -3.78 -10.08 -0.45
CA MET A 370 -2.93 -10.42 -1.58
C MET A 370 -3.13 -11.87 -2.02
N LEU A 371 -3.57 -12.06 -3.26
CA LEU A 371 -3.83 -13.36 -3.86
C LEU A 371 -2.75 -13.64 -4.92
N TRP A 372 -2.17 -14.84 -4.83
CA TRP A 372 -1.20 -15.35 -5.77
C TRP A 372 -1.89 -15.84 -7.04
N MET A 373 -1.39 -15.39 -8.18
CA MET A 373 -1.89 -15.78 -9.49
C MET A 373 -0.85 -16.66 -10.19
N PRO A 374 -1.10 -17.97 -10.43
CA PRO A 374 -0.13 -18.85 -11.07
C PRO A 374 -0.12 -18.72 -12.61
N GLN A 375 -0.99 -17.88 -13.17
CA GLN A 375 -1.15 -17.63 -14.60
C GLN A 375 -0.41 -16.38 -15.07
N ASP A 376 -0.02 -16.33 -16.35
CA ASP A 376 0.70 -15.17 -16.93
C ASP A 376 -0.27 -14.05 -17.37
N ARG A 377 -0.27 -12.97 -16.58
CA ARG A 377 -0.87 -11.62 -16.85
C ARG A 377 -2.11 -11.61 -17.77
N PRO A 378 -3.24 -12.24 -17.37
CA PRO A 378 -4.40 -12.36 -18.25
C PRO A 378 -5.13 -11.03 -18.51
N TYR A 379 -4.88 -9.98 -17.73
CA TYR A 379 -5.62 -8.71 -17.82
C TYR A 379 -4.73 -7.46 -17.86
N SER A 380 -5.32 -6.35 -18.30
CA SER A 380 -4.75 -5.00 -18.18
C SER A 380 -4.54 -4.58 -16.72
N ASP A 381 -3.66 -3.61 -16.52
CA ASP A 381 -3.43 -3.00 -15.20
C ASP A 381 -4.70 -2.36 -14.63
N GLN A 382 -4.89 -2.48 -13.31
CA GLN A 382 -6.04 -1.99 -12.54
C GLN A 382 -7.40 -2.50 -13.02
N THR A 383 -7.43 -3.61 -13.77
CA THR A 383 -8.68 -4.29 -14.09
C THR A 383 -9.30 -4.83 -12.80
N ILE A 384 -10.58 -4.56 -12.59
CA ILE A 384 -11.35 -5.19 -11.52
C ILE A 384 -12.04 -6.40 -12.14
N VAL A 385 -11.73 -7.58 -11.61
CA VAL A 385 -12.40 -8.82 -11.97
C VAL A 385 -13.36 -9.23 -10.85
N ASP A 386 -14.48 -9.81 -11.22
CA ASP A 386 -15.46 -10.41 -10.30
C ASP A 386 -15.85 -11.81 -10.80
N ASN A 387 -16.72 -12.50 -10.07
CA ASN A 387 -17.20 -13.85 -10.41
C ASN A 387 -16.04 -14.85 -10.66
N VAL A 388 -14.96 -14.70 -9.90
CA VAL A 388 -13.87 -15.68 -9.88
C VAL A 388 -14.40 -16.96 -9.26
N VAL A 389 -14.23 -18.09 -9.95
CA VAL A 389 -14.74 -19.41 -9.54
C VAL A 389 -14.28 -19.74 -8.12
N GLY A 390 -15.23 -20.08 -7.24
CA GLY A 390 -14.98 -20.38 -5.83
C GLY A 390 -14.78 -19.15 -4.93
N GLN A 391 -14.94 -17.94 -5.49
CA GLN A 391 -14.86 -16.66 -4.80
C GLN A 391 -15.98 -15.71 -5.27
N GLU A 392 -17.17 -16.27 -5.52
CA GLU A 392 -18.34 -15.53 -5.99
C GLU A 392 -18.74 -14.43 -5.00
N GLY A 393 -19.18 -13.28 -5.52
CA GLY A 393 -19.53 -12.10 -4.72
C GLY A 393 -18.33 -11.26 -4.26
N ARG A 394 -17.10 -11.72 -4.49
CA ARG A 394 -15.87 -10.93 -4.28
C ARG A 394 -15.39 -10.26 -5.56
N ARG A 395 -14.63 -9.19 -5.40
CA ARG A 395 -13.98 -8.43 -6.47
C ARG A 395 -12.51 -8.29 -6.21
N PHE A 396 -11.72 -8.36 -7.28
CA PHE A 396 -10.28 -8.36 -7.21
C PHE A 396 -9.70 -7.29 -8.14
N LEU A 397 -8.89 -6.40 -7.58
CA LEU A 397 -8.10 -5.44 -8.35
C LEU A 397 -6.80 -6.11 -8.79
N LEU A 398 -6.53 -6.14 -10.10
CA LEU A 398 -5.31 -6.71 -10.66
C LEU A 398 -4.27 -5.62 -10.90
N VAL A 399 -3.17 -5.64 -10.16
CA VAL A 399 -2.13 -4.60 -10.17
C VAL A 399 -0.87 -5.11 -10.85
N ARG A 400 -0.39 -4.40 -11.89
CA ARG A 400 0.89 -4.70 -12.54
C ARG A 400 2.07 -4.19 -11.75
N THR A 401 3.10 -5.03 -11.70
CA THR A 401 4.39 -4.77 -11.06
C THR A 401 5.54 -5.05 -12.02
N GLN A 402 6.64 -4.35 -11.81
CA GLN A 402 7.84 -4.44 -12.62
C GLN A 402 8.61 -5.74 -12.29
N TYR A 403 9.05 -6.48 -13.30
CA TYR A 403 9.82 -7.71 -13.11
C TYR A 403 10.93 -7.85 -14.17
N SER A 404 12.18 -7.90 -13.74
CA SER A 404 13.37 -8.30 -14.53
C SER A 404 13.77 -7.52 -15.81
N SER A 405 12.90 -6.79 -16.51
CA SER A 405 13.27 -5.90 -17.64
C SER A 405 12.16 -4.90 -17.98
N GLU A 406 12.42 -3.82 -18.75
CA GLU A 406 11.41 -2.81 -19.12
C GLU A 406 10.14 -3.40 -19.73
N THR A 407 10.29 -4.51 -20.46
CA THR A 407 9.21 -5.20 -21.18
C THR A 407 8.58 -6.35 -20.39
N GLU A 408 9.18 -6.70 -19.25
CA GLU A 408 8.73 -7.78 -18.40
C GLU A 408 8.08 -7.23 -17.13
N GLY A 409 6.94 -7.82 -16.79
CA GLY A 409 6.31 -7.56 -15.51
C GLY A 409 5.57 -8.75 -14.96
N ALA A 410 4.85 -8.50 -13.90
CA ALA A 410 4.06 -9.47 -13.17
C ALA A 410 2.73 -8.81 -12.79
N GLN A 411 1.81 -9.59 -12.21
CA GLN A 411 0.50 -9.08 -11.82
C GLN A 411 0.04 -9.75 -10.53
N ILE A 412 -0.40 -8.94 -9.57
CA ILE A 412 -0.91 -9.41 -8.28
C ILE A 412 -2.40 -9.10 -8.22
N ALA A 413 -3.20 -10.02 -7.67
CA ALA A 413 -4.60 -9.79 -7.40
C ALA A 413 -4.81 -9.34 -5.95
N PHE A 414 -5.64 -8.32 -5.74
CA PHE A 414 -6.03 -7.85 -4.42
C PHE A 414 -7.53 -7.93 -4.22
N ASP A 415 -7.98 -8.62 -3.18
CA ASP A 415 -9.39 -8.58 -2.75
C ASP A 415 -9.74 -7.16 -2.30
N ILE A 416 -10.65 -6.50 -3.00
CA ILE A 416 -11.15 -5.15 -2.68
C ILE A 416 -12.56 -5.17 -2.10
N THR A 417 -13.12 -6.36 -1.87
CA THR A 417 -14.42 -6.54 -1.21
C THR A 417 -14.29 -6.60 0.30
N GLY A 418 -13.30 -7.34 0.81
CA GLY A 418 -13.09 -7.55 2.24
C GLY A 418 -14.23 -8.34 2.92
N PRO A 419 -14.22 -8.45 4.26
CA PRO A 419 -13.07 -8.13 5.11
C PRO A 419 -11.91 -9.09 4.83
N TRP A 420 -10.70 -8.66 5.16
CA TRP A 420 -9.50 -9.50 5.01
C TRP A 420 -9.24 -10.44 6.19
N ARG A 421 -9.84 -10.17 7.35
CA ARG A 421 -9.66 -10.95 8.59
C ARG A 421 -10.86 -10.81 9.51
#